data_AF-A0A3C0BIW7-F1
#
_entry.id   AF-A0A3C0BIW7-F1
#
_cell.length_a   1.000
_cell.length_b   1.000
_cell.length_c   1.000
_cell.angle_alpha   90.00
_cell.angle_beta   90.00
_cell.angle_gamma   90.00
#
_symmetry.space_group_name_H-M   'P 1'
#
loop_
_entity.id
_entity.type
_entity.pdbx_description
1 polymer ?
#
loop_
_entity_poly.entity_id
_entity_poly.type
_entity_poly.pdbx_seq_one_letter_code
_entity_poly.pdbx_strand_id
1 'polypeptide(L)' 'TGVDFYVITADGAAPSALTGIVRQFRKLIGQSYIPPRWAFGFQQSRWGYRTEKDVREVVRK' A
#
# COMPACT_ATOMS: atom_id res chain seq x y z
N THR A 1 -29.16 -0.17 -15.70
CA THR A 1 -28.05 0.36 -14.88
C THR A 1 -28.28 -0.09 -13.45
N GLY A 2 -27.66 -1.20 -13.05
CA GLY A 2 -27.81 -1.74 -11.68
C GLY A 2 -26.86 -1.04 -10.73
N VAL A 3 -27.28 -0.83 -9.49
CA VAL A 3 -26.44 -0.30 -8.41
C VAL A 3 -26.23 -1.41 -7.39
N ASP A 4 -24.97 -1.68 -7.06
CA ASP A 4 -24.60 -2.63 -6.01
C ASP A 4 -24.21 -1.87 -4.74
N PHE A 5 -24.87 -2.20 -3.63
CA PHE A 5 -24.58 -1.63 -2.32
C PHE A 5 -24.02 -2.68 -1.38
N TYR A 6 -22.97 -2.29 -0.64
CA TYR A 6 -22.33 -3.13 0.36
C TYR A 6 -22.33 -2.39 1.70
N VAL A 7 -22.89 -3.01 2.73
CA VAL A 7 -22.89 -2.48 4.11
C VAL A 7 -21.92 -3.32 4.93
N ILE A 8 -20.93 -2.66 5.52
CA ILE A 8 -19.88 -3.32 6.31
C ILE A 8 -19.98 -2.84 7.74
N THR A 9 -20.15 -3.77 8.67
CA THR A 9 -20.20 -3.52 10.10
C THR A 9 -18.97 -4.10 10.79
N ALA A 10 -18.63 -3.56 11.96
CA ALA A 10 -17.55 -4.12 12.77
C ALA A 10 -17.91 -5.53 13.25
N ASP A 11 -16.96 -6.47 13.17
CA ASP A 11 -17.07 -7.75 13.85
C ASP A 11 -16.52 -7.62 15.28
N GLY A 12 -17.19 -8.23 16.26
CA GLY A 12 -16.79 -8.18 17.68
C GLY A 12 -15.45 -8.87 18.01
N ALA A 13 -14.79 -9.43 17.00
CA ALA A 13 -13.51 -10.12 17.12
C ALA A 13 -12.29 -9.20 16.93
N ALA A 14 -12.48 -7.97 16.45
CA ALA A 14 -11.39 -7.04 16.21
C ALA A 14 -11.08 -6.15 17.43
N PRO A 15 -9.81 -5.74 17.63
CA PRO A 15 -9.42 -4.88 18.76
C PRO A 15 -10.14 -3.52 18.79
N SER A 16 -10.63 -3.06 17.64
CA SER A 16 -11.47 -1.87 17.53
C SER A 16 -12.46 -2.04 16.38
N ALA A 17 -13.59 -1.33 16.48
CA ALA A 17 -14.61 -1.34 15.44
C ALA A 17 -14.04 -0.95 14.06
N LEU A 18 -13.14 0.05 14.03
CA LEU A 18 -12.50 0.49 12.80
C LEU A 18 -11.64 -0.60 12.18
N THR A 19 -10.85 -1.32 12.99
CA THR A 19 -10.01 -2.42 12.51
C THR A 19 -10.85 -3.56 11.93
N GLY A 20 -12.00 -3.86 12.55
CA GLY A 20 -12.95 -4.87 12.08
C GLY A 20 -13.54 -4.51 10.72
N ILE A 21 -14.02 -3.26 10.58
CA ILE A 21 -14.58 -2.75 9.31
C ILE A 21 -13.52 -2.82 8.19
N VAL A 22 -12.30 -2.34 8.44
CA VAL A 22 -11.21 -2.37 7.44
C VAL A 22 -10.87 -3.80 7.02
N ARG A 23 -10.86 -4.74 7.97
CA ARG A 23 -10.59 -6.16 7.69
C ARG A 23 -11.67 -6.77 6.80
N GLN A 24 -12.95 -6.52 7.09
CA GLN A 24 -14.08 -7.03 6.30
C GLN A 24 -14.11 -6.40 4.90
N PHE A 25 -13.86 -5.09 4.80
CA PHE A 25 -13.73 -4.41 3.51
C PHE A 25 -12.65 -5.04 2.63
N ARG A 26 -11.46 -5.32 3.18
CA ARG A 26 -10.35 -5.94 2.44
C ARG A 26 -10.60 -7.40 2.04
N LYS A 27 -11.53 -8.10 2.70
CA LYS A 27 -11.97 -9.43 2.23
C LYS A 27 -12.84 -9.31 0.98
N LEU A 28 -13.64 -8.25 0.88
CA LEU A 28 -14.53 -8.00 -0.26
C LEU A 28 -13.75 -7.53 -1.50
N ILE A 29 -12.89 -6.52 -1.37
CA ILE A 29 -12.17 -5.92 -2.52
C ILE A 29 -10.86 -6.65 -2.87
N GLY A 30 -10.43 -7.60 -2.04
CA GLY A 30 -9.17 -8.31 -2.18
C GLY A 30 -8.09 -7.85 -1.20
N GLN A 31 -7.21 -8.79 -0.85
CA GLN A 31 -6.10 -8.53 0.04
C GLN A 31 -4.97 -7.80 -0.71
N SER A 32 -4.35 -6.79 -0.07
CA SER A 32 -3.20 -6.12 -0.68
C SER A 32 -1.99 -7.05 -0.77
N TYR A 33 -1.16 -6.76 -1.77
CA TYR A 33 0.19 -7.28 -1.89
C TYR A 33 1.00 -7.09 -0.60
N ILE A 34 1.76 -8.14 -0.23
CA ILE A 34 2.76 -8.08 0.84
C ILE A 34 4.10 -7.77 0.19
N PRO A 35 4.64 -6.55 0.36
CA PRO A 35 5.89 -6.18 -0.29
C PRO A 35 7.09 -6.90 0.35
N PRO A 36 8.16 -7.17 -0.43
CA PRO A 36 9.38 -7.78 0.07
C PRO A 36 10.07 -6.85 1.06
N ARG A 37 10.89 -7.42 1.94
CA ARG A 37 11.51 -6.67 3.05
C ARG A 37 12.28 -5.42 2.61
N TRP A 38 12.99 -5.48 1.49
CA TRP A 38 13.78 -4.36 0.98
C TRP A 38 12.93 -3.16 0.53
N ALA A 39 11.64 -3.36 0.22
CA ALA A 39 10.76 -2.27 -0.22
C ALA A 39 10.43 -1.28 0.90
N PHE A 40 10.56 -1.70 2.16
CA PHE A 40 10.41 -0.83 3.33
C PHE A 40 11.68 -0.01 3.66
N GLY A 41 12.76 -0.20 2.89
CA GLY A 41 13.98 0.58 3.02
C GLY A 41 13.83 2.00 2.45
N PHE A 42 14.86 2.82 2.64
CA PHE A 42 14.96 4.12 2.00
C PHE A 42 15.06 3.96 0.47
N GLN A 43 14.29 4.74 -0.26
CA GLN A 43 14.27 4.73 -1.73
C GLN A 43 14.64 6.12 -2.24
N GLN A 44 15.55 6.19 -3.20
CA GLN A 44 15.94 7.42 -3.87
C GLN A 44 15.45 7.37 -5.31
N SER A 45 14.77 8.43 -5.74
CA SER A 45 14.38 8.62 -7.13
C SER A 45 14.29 10.11 -7.44
N ARG A 46 14.50 10.46 -8.70
CA ARG A 46 14.35 11.82 -9.21
C ARG A 46 14.00 11.77 -10.69
N TRP A 47 13.01 12.56 -11.09
CA TRP A 47 12.77 12.78 -12.52
C TRP A 47 13.83 13.73 -13.11
N GLY A 48 14.33 13.40 -14.30
CA GLY A 48 15.32 14.22 -15.01
C GLY A 48 16.78 13.78 -14.83
N TYR A 49 17.03 12.56 -14.34
CA TYR A 49 18.31 11.90 -14.63
C TYR A 49 18.46 11.75 -16.15
N ARG A 50 19.56 12.27 -16.70
CA ARG A 50 19.81 12.25 -18.15
C ARG A 50 20.78 11.15 -18.52
N THR A 51 21.69 10.81 -17.60
CA THR A 51 22.73 9.81 -17.83
C THR A 51 22.90 8.89 -16.63
N GLU A 52 23.50 7.73 -16.85
CA GLU A 52 23.89 6.81 -15.77
C GLU A 52 24.84 7.46 -14.75
N LYS A 53 25.69 8.39 -15.20
CA LYS A 53 26.61 9.13 -14.33
C LYS A 53 25.88 9.94 -13.27
N ASP A 54 24.76 10.57 -13.63
CA ASP A 54 23.95 11.39 -12.72
C ASP A 54 23.44 10.53 -11.53
N VAL A 55 23.00 9.31 -11.81
CA VAL A 55 22.53 8.36 -10.79
C VAL A 55 23.69 7.89 -9.92
N ARG A 56 24.82 7.51 -10.53
CA ARG A 56 26.02 7.06 -9.82
C ARG A 56 26.61 8.16 -8.92
N GLU A 57 26.50 9.42 -9.29
CA GLU A 57 26.93 10.54 -8.45
C GLU A 57 26.08 10.66 -7.19
N VAL A 58 24.76 10.51 -7.28
CA VAL A 58 23.87 10.58 -6.11
C VAL A 58 24.17 9.46 -5.11
N VAL A 59 24.47 8.26 -5.59
CA VAL A 59 24.81 7.11 -4.71
C VAL A 59 26.14 7.30 -3.98
N ARG A 60 27.08 8.10 -4.52
CA ARG A 60 28.40 8.34 -3.92
C ARG A 60 28.42 9.48 -2.91
N LYS A 61 27.34 10.26 -2.82
CA LYS A 61 27.18 11.35 -1.84
C LYS A 61 26.64 10.81 -0.53
#